data_AF-A0A9N9GP26-F1
#
_entry.id   AF-A0A9N9GP26-F1
#
_cell.length_a   1.000
_cell.length_b   1.000
_cell.length_c   1.000
_cell.angle_alpha   90.00
_cell.angle_beta   90.00
_cell.angle_gamma   90.00
#
_symmetry.space_group_name_H-M   'P 1'
#
loop_
_entity.id
_entity.type
_entity.pdbx_description
1 polymer ?
#
loop_
_entity_poly.entity_id
_entity_poly.type
_entity_poly.pdbx_seq_one_letter_code
_entity_poly.pdbx_strand_id
1 'polypeptide(L)'
;DERMDFGHTVAMFNSNEVLTHVGMKGSFPVGDRDFSLLSNLEIDSATETVYYASRSVEDPLIAPDPNNKRIRCELNIAGWILHRRKSRPAPTSLSTVEPVNPVKSRMRACSRPPPILTSPRFLMKSHDVYAPPVSPVHIDAPCVQVTYVVQIDLRGSVPQTLINTLAMQLPQCIATVSSYASKFGFPPYFERHNIKQGITVLTEEFEHKLGTYNLIYKVDCGLKEPVTQVRFCKTMFREGYEVEVKRAKEWKMVEDVDGKGITLLINNSGMEGVPTQVRISKKKKIVKRRVVAQQKPATPIEALLVDWPMPPARDNNGVVTAIAQ
;
A
#
# COMPACT_ATOMS: atom_id res chain seq x y z
N ASP A 1 1.71 7.94 -2.73
CA ASP A 1 2.24 7.98 -4.11
C ASP A 1 2.56 9.43 -4.42
N GLU A 2 3.75 9.74 -4.93
CA GLU A 2 4.17 11.12 -5.27
C GLU A 2 3.43 11.69 -6.48
N ARG A 3 2.86 10.82 -7.33
CA ARG A 3 2.07 11.21 -8.50
C ARG A 3 0.64 11.59 -8.13
N MET A 4 0.19 11.21 -6.93
CA MET A 4 -1.15 11.55 -6.46
C MET A 4 -1.22 13.05 -6.15
N ASP A 5 -2.22 13.71 -6.74
CA ASP A 5 -2.49 15.12 -6.51
C ASP A 5 -3.49 15.30 -5.37
N PHE A 6 -4.63 14.62 -5.49
CA PHE A 6 -5.66 14.58 -4.47
C PHE A 6 -6.34 13.20 -4.49
N GLY A 7 -7.03 12.88 -3.40
CA GLY A 7 -7.95 11.75 -3.33
C GLY A 7 -8.91 11.97 -2.19
N HIS A 8 -10.20 11.90 -2.47
CA HIS A 8 -11.23 12.06 -1.46
C HIS A 8 -12.41 11.14 -1.73
N THR A 9 -13.05 10.71 -0.65
CA THR A 9 -14.28 9.94 -0.69
C THR A 9 -15.43 10.85 -1.06
N VAL A 10 -16.17 10.50 -2.11
CA VAL A 10 -17.35 11.24 -2.57
C VAL A 10 -18.61 10.67 -1.96
N ALA A 11 -18.70 9.34 -1.88
CA ALA A 11 -19.81 8.63 -1.25
C ALA A 11 -19.35 7.30 -0.66
N MET A 12 -19.96 6.88 0.45
CA MET A 12 -19.85 5.52 0.98
C MET A 12 -21.20 4.85 0.81
N PHE A 13 -21.28 3.79 0.00
CA PHE A 13 -22.53 3.07 -0.25
C PHE A 13 -22.80 2.04 0.85
N ASN A 14 -21.75 1.43 1.39
CA ASN A 14 -21.80 0.54 2.53
C ASN A 14 -20.42 0.52 3.25
N SER A 15 -20.19 -0.44 4.14
CA SER A 15 -18.94 -0.54 4.91
C SER A 15 -17.69 -0.71 4.07
N ASN A 16 -17.87 -1.35 2.93
CA ASN A 16 -16.80 -1.92 2.14
C ASN A 16 -16.71 -1.22 0.79
N GLU A 17 -17.77 -0.54 0.36
CA GLU A 17 -17.90 0.02 -0.97
C GLU A 17 -17.95 1.54 -0.94
N VAL A 18 -16.99 2.15 -1.64
CA VAL A 18 -16.73 3.59 -1.57
C VAL A 18 -16.52 4.14 -2.98
N LEU A 19 -17.18 5.26 -3.27
CA LEU A 19 -16.92 6.10 -4.45
C LEU A 19 -15.83 7.11 -4.10
N THR A 20 -14.76 7.16 -4.87
CA THR A 20 -13.60 8.03 -4.64
C THR A 20 -13.23 8.79 -5.90
N HIS A 21 -12.93 10.09 -5.75
CA HIS A 21 -12.33 10.90 -6.82
C HIS A 21 -10.85 11.05 -6.56
N VAL A 22 -10.01 10.60 -7.49
CA VAL A 22 -8.55 10.64 -7.38
C VAL A 22 -7.96 11.43 -8.53
N GLY A 23 -7.10 12.39 -8.21
CA GLY A 23 -6.33 13.16 -9.19
C GLY A 23 -4.89 12.68 -9.25
N MET A 24 -4.34 12.61 -10.47
CA MET A 24 -2.94 12.28 -10.73
C MET A 24 -2.26 13.43 -11.48
N LYS A 25 -1.08 13.83 -11.01
CA LYS A 25 -0.26 14.85 -11.66
C LYS A 25 0.30 14.32 -12.98
N GLY A 26 0.23 15.16 -14.00
CA GLY A 26 0.84 14.92 -15.29
C GLY A 26 2.37 14.90 -15.25
N SER A 27 2.96 14.28 -16.26
CA SER A 27 4.40 14.35 -16.54
C SER A 27 4.58 14.91 -17.94
N PHE A 28 5.11 16.13 -18.07
CA PHE A 28 5.26 16.80 -19.38
C PHE A 28 5.87 15.87 -20.44
N PRO A 29 5.27 15.75 -21.65
CA PRO A 29 4.21 16.59 -22.24
C PRO A 29 2.77 16.18 -21.88
N VAL A 30 2.61 15.21 -20.98
CA VAL A 30 1.33 14.58 -20.62
C VAL A 30 0.69 15.37 -19.47
N GLY A 31 -0.48 15.97 -19.71
CA GLY A 31 -1.22 16.79 -18.73
C GLY A 31 -1.72 16.05 -17.49
N ASP A 32 -2.54 16.69 -16.67
CA ASP A 32 -3.10 16.04 -15.47
C ASP A 32 -4.19 15.01 -15.82
N ARG A 33 -4.42 14.07 -14.91
CA ARG A 33 -5.48 13.07 -15.04
C ARG A 33 -6.31 12.95 -13.77
N ASP A 34 -7.47 12.33 -13.92
CA ASP A 34 -8.30 11.94 -12.79
C ASP A 34 -8.97 10.57 -13.00
N PHE A 35 -9.48 10.02 -11.91
CA PHE A 35 -10.20 8.76 -11.86
C PHE A 35 -11.46 8.93 -11.01
N SER A 36 -12.59 8.41 -11.50
CA SER A 36 -13.81 8.18 -10.73
C SER A 36 -13.86 6.70 -10.39
N LEU A 37 -13.63 6.34 -9.13
CA LEU A 37 -13.36 4.97 -8.73
C LEU A 37 -14.43 4.44 -7.78
N LEU A 38 -14.93 3.25 -8.07
CA LEU A 38 -15.64 2.42 -7.11
C LEU A 38 -14.66 1.42 -6.52
N SER A 39 -14.50 1.44 -5.20
CA SER A 39 -13.57 0.57 -4.47
C SER A 39 -14.33 -0.32 -3.50
N ASN A 40 -13.95 -1.59 -3.43
CA ASN A 40 -14.49 -2.57 -2.50
C ASN A 40 -13.36 -3.14 -1.60
N LEU A 41 -13.65 -3.31 -0.31
CA LEU A 41 -12.81 -4.02 0.66
C LEU A 41 -13.53 -5.26 1.19
N GLU A 42 -12.98 -6.44 0.89
CA GLU A 42 -13.47 -7.72 1.41
C GLU A 42 -12.44 -8.34 2.36
N ILE A 43 -12.92 -8.91 3.46
CA ILE A 43 -12.08 -9.61 4.43
C ILE A 43 -12.62 -11.03 4.56
N ASP A 44 -11.84 -12.00 4.07
CA ASP A 44 -12.11 -13.41 4.25
C ASP A 44 -11.43 -13.91 5.52
N SER A 45 -12.24 -14.15 6.55
CA SER A 45 -11.76 -14.65 7.85
C SER A 45 -11.33 -16.12 7.80
N ALA A 46 -11.81 -16.91 6.84
CA ALA A 46 -11.44 -18.32 6.73
C ALA A 46 -10.02 -18.49 6.17
N THR A 47 -9.65 -17.65 5.20
CA THR A 47 -8.31 -17.66 4.59
C THR A 47 -7.36 -16.62 5.18
N GLU A 48 -7.82 -15.80 6.14
CA GLU A 48 -7.08 -14.66 6.67
C GLU A 48 -6.56 -13.72 5.55
N THR A 49 -7.40 -13.47 4.54
CA THR A 49 -7.05 -12.68 3.36
C THR A 49 -7.90 -11.41 3.27
N VAL A 50 -7.26 -10.30 2.98
CA VAL A 50 -7.93 -9.03 2.68
C VAL A 50 -7.79 -8.76 1.19
N TYR A 51 -8.92 -8.52 0.54
CA TYR A 51 -9.00 -8.09 -0.85
C TYR A 51 -9.45 -6.63 -0.87
N TYR A 52 -8.66 -5.78 -1.50
CA TYR A 52 -9.08 -4.44 -1.88
C TYR A 52 -9.06 -4.37 -3.39
N ALA A 53 -10.14 -3.93 -4.03
CA ALA A 53 -10.21 -3.79 -5.47
C ALA A 53 -10.92 -2.49 -5.85
N SER A 54 -10.41 -1.81 -6.86
CA SER A 54 -10.96 -0.57 -7.40
C SER A 54 -11.07 -0.66 -8.91
N ARG A 55 -12.10 -0.02 -9.45
CA ARG A 55 -12.31 0.13 -10.90
C ARG A 55 -12.93 1.49 -11.23
N SER A 56 -12.77 1.94 -12.46
CA SER A 56 -13.44 3.15 -12.95
C SER A 56 -14.96 2.94 -13.04
N VAL A 57 -15.71 3.98 -12.70
CA VAL A 57 -17.16 4.08 -12.87
C VAL A 57 -17.56 5.47 -13.35
N GLU A 58 -18.64 5.53 -14.12
CA GLU A 58 -19.29 6.79 -14.47
C GLU A 58 -20.29 7.14 -13.37
N ASP A 59 -20.10 8.31 -12.73
CA ASP A 59 -20.99 8.80 -11.68
C ASP A 59 -21.22 10.31 -11.86
N PRO A 60 -22.48 10.80 -11.79
CA PRO A 60 -22.80 12.22 -11.91
C PRO A 60 -22.14 13.13 -10.86
N LEU A 61 -21.82 12.59 -9.68
CA LEU A 61 -21.11 13.33 -8.62
C LEU A 61 -19.65 13.58 -8.98
N ILE A 62 -19.09 12.83 -9.94
CA ILE A 62 -17.72 12.95 -10.42
C ILE A 62 -17.71 13.10 -11.95
N ALA A 63 -18.38 14.14 -12.42
CA ALA A 63 -18.41 14.49 -13.83
C ALA A 63 -16.98 14.74 -14.38
N PRO A 64 -16.71 14.41 -15.66
CA PRO A 64 -15.46 14.79 -16.31
C PRO A 64 -15.24 16.30 -16.27
N ASP A 65 -13.97 16.73 -16.27
CA ASP A 65 -13.63 18.15 -16.24
C ASP A 65 -14.21 18.86 -17.49
N PRO A 66 -15.13 19.85 -17.33
CA PRO A 66 -15.77 20.52 -18.45
C PRO A 66 -14.77 21.30 -19.32
N ASN A 67 -13.62 21.69 -18.76
CA ASN A 67 -12.58 22.41 -19.49
C ASN A 67 -11.52 21.48 -20.08
N ASN A 68 -11.65 20.16 -19.90
CA ASN A 68 -10.72 19.14 -20.37
C ASN A 68 -9.26 19.40 -19.93
N LYS A 69 -9.04 20.04 -18.76
CA LYS A 69 -7.69 20.24 -18.20
C LYS A 69 -7.17 18.95 -17.59
N ARG A 70 -8.07 18.09 -17.12
CA ARG A 70 -7.78 16.72 -16.69
C ARG A 70 -8.44 15.72 -17.63
N ILE A 71 -7.65 14.75 -18.08
CA ILE A 71 -8.15 13.63 -18.87
C ILE A 71 -8.60 12.52 -17.91
N ARG A 72 -9.86 12.09 -18.02
CA ARG A 72 -10.41 10.95 -17.27
C ARG A 72 -9.78 9.65 -17.73
N CYS A 73 -9.05 9.00 -16.83
CA CYS A 73 -8.48 7.67 -17.05
C CYS A 73 -9.52 6.57 -16.83
N GLU A 74 -9.25 5.41 -17.43
CA GLU A 74 -10.00 4.18 -17.21
C GLU A 74 -9.15 3.20 -16.40
N LEU A 75 -9.53 2.94 -15.15
CA LEU A 75 -8.96 1.88 -14.34
C LEU A 75 -9.79 0.62 -14.53
N ASN A 76 -9.28 -0.37 -15.27
CA ASN A 76 -9.98 -1.64 -15.39
C ASN A 76 -9.97 -2.38 -14.05
N ILE A 77 -8.79 -2.47 -13.43
CA ILE A 77 -8.63 -3.01 -12.07
C ILE A 77 -7.38 -2.41 -11.42
N ALA A 78 -7.49 -1.99 -10.16
CA ALA A 78 -6.35 -1.95 -9.25
C ALA A 78 -6.75 -2.72 -8.00
N GLY A 79 -5.92 -3.64 -7.55
CA GLY A 79 -6.24 -4.44 -6.39
C GLY A 79 -5.04 -4.83 -5.56
N TRP A 80 -5.29 -4.99 -4.27
CA TRP A 80 -4.36 -5.50 -3.28
C TRP A 80 -4.95 -6.77 -2.69
N ILE A 81 -4.14 -7.82 -2.66
CA ILE A 81 -4.43 -9.06 -1.95
C ILE A 81 -3.41 -9.14 -0.82
N LEU A 82 -3.88 -9.11 0.42
CA LEU A 82 -3.04 -9.17 1.61
C LEU A 82 -3.38 -10.46 2.34
N HIS A 83 -2.48 -11.43 2.30
CA HIS A 83 -2.67 -12.73 2.91
C HIS A 83 -1.75 -12.89 4.12
N ARG A 84 -2.33 -13.20 5.28
CA ARG A 84 -1.53 -13.46 6.49
C ARG A 84 -0.74 -14.76 6.33
N ARG A 85 0.55 -14.70 6.61
CA ARG A 85 1.46 -15.85 6.62
C ARG A 85 2.00 -16.05 8.04
N LYS A 86 2.01 -17.30 8.48
CA LYS A 86 2.54 -17.69 9.81
C LYS A 86 4.07 -17.54 9.88
N SER A 87 4.75 -17.71 8.75
CA SER A 87 6.20 -17.59 8.63
C SER A 87 6.59 -17.08 7.25
N ARG A 88 7.79 -16.53 7.14
CA ARG A 88 8.36 -16.12 5.85
C ARG A 88 8.72 -17.40 5.06
N PRO A 89 8.34 -17.52 3.77
CA PRO A 89 8.85 -18.61 2.96
C PRO A 89 10.38 -18.54 2.96
N ALA A 90 11.04 -19.69 3.16
CA ALA A 90 12.49 -19.78 2.97
C ALA A 90 12.81 -19.18 1.60
N PRO A 91 13.90 -18.38 1.46
CA PRO A 91 14.31 -17.92 0.15
C PRO A 91 14.49 -19.18 -0.70
N THR A 92 13.61 -19.37 -1.68
CA THR A 92 13.69 -20.48 -2.61
C THR A 92 15.08 -20.40 -3.20
N SER A 93 15.98 -21.31 -2.79
CA SER A 93 17.25 -21.50 -3.47
C SER A 93 16.88 -21.64 -4.93
N LEU A 94 17.33 -20.71 -5.78
CA LEU A 94 17.17 -20.74 -7.22
C LEU A 94 17.27 -22.19 -7.67
N SER A 95 16.13 -22.85 -7.92
CA SER A 95 16.14 -24.15 -8.55
C SER A 95 16.73 -23.84 -9.90
N THR A 96 17.98 -24.28 -10.10
CA THR A 96 18.63 -24.26 -11.40
C THR A 96 17.61 -24.80 -12.38
N VAL A 97 17.06 -23.91 -13.21
CA VAL A 97 16.26 -24.31 -14.35
C VAL A 97 17.24 -25.15 -15.15
N GLU A 98 17.10 -26.48 -15.09
CA GLU A 98 17.86 -27.35 -15.97
C GLU A 98 17.57 -26.87 -17.39
N PRO A 99 18.59 -26.51 -18.18
CA PRO A 99 18.35 -26.18 -19.57
C PRO A 99 17.76 -27.44 -20.21
N VAL A 100 16.52 -27.30 -20.69
CA VAL A 100 15.90 -28.29 -21.57
C VAL A 100 16.82 -28.43 -22.78
N ASN A 101 17.59 -29.51 -22.79
CA ASN A 101 18.51 -29.83 -23.87
C ASN A 101 17.73 -29.91 -25.19
N PRO A 102 17.99 -29.05 -26.19
CA PRO A 102 17.45 -29.29 -27.51
C PRO A 102 18.09 -30.57 -28.04
N VAL A 103 17.23 -31.53 -28.41
CA VAL A 103 17.61 -32.77 -29.11
C VAL A 103 18.40 -32.40 -30.37
N LYS A 104 19.72 -32.45 -30.29
CA LYS A 104 20.59 -32.35 -31.47
C LYS A 104 20.79 -33.74 -32.05
N SER A 105 20.20 -33.92 -33.22
CA SER A 105 20.42 -35.03 -34.12
C SER A 105 21.91 -35.23 -34.41
N ARG A 106 22.32 -36.51 -34.38
CA ARG A 106 23.63 -37.01 -34.80
C ARG A 106 24.01 -36.53 -36.20
N MET A 107 25.20 -35.96 -36.34
CA MET A 107 26.12 -36.34 -37.42
C MET A 107 27.55 -36.39 -36.88
N ARG A 108 28.23 -37.50 -37.15
CA ARG A 108 29.65 -37.73 -36.85
C ARG A 108 30.50 -37.28 -38.05
N ALA A 109 31.67 -36.73 -37.77
CA ALA A 109 32.90 -37.10 -38.47
C ALA A 109 34.11 -36.77 -37.60
N CYS A 110 35.00 -37.74 -37.46
CA CYS A 110 36.29 -37.68 -36.79
C CYS A 110 37.27 -36.73 -37.51
N SER A 111 38.15 -36.05 -36.76
CA SER A 111 39.61 -36.31 -36.80
C SER A 111 40.45 -35.29 -36.01
N ARG A 112 41.21 -35.81 -35.02
CA ARG A 112 42.51 -35.38 -34.42
C ARG A 112 42.57 -34.14 -33.48
N PRO A 113 43.23 -34.26 -32.31
CA PRO A 113 43.62 -33.13 -31.46
C PRO A 113 45.12 -32.75 -31.62
N PRO A 114 45.49 -31.49 -31.39
CA PRO A 114 46.85 -31.12 -31.01
C PRO A 114 46.90 -30.49 -29.59
N PRO A 115 48.09 -30.29 -28.99
CA PRO A 115 48.33 -30.68 -27.62
C PRO A 115 48.22 -29.56 -26.59
N ILE A 116 48.12 -30.04 -25.36
CA ILE A 116 48.27 -29.35 -24.08
C ILE A 116 49.57 -28.52 -24.07
N LEU A 117 49.46 -27.22 -23.78
CA LEU A 117 50.57 -26.42 -23.28
C LEU A 117 50.25 -26.00 -21.84
N THR A 118 51.01 -26.57 -20.91
CA THR A 118 51.03 -26.27 -19.48
C THR A 118 51.83 -25.00 -19.18
N SER A 119 51.40 -24.28 -18.13
CA SER A 119 52.17 -23.43 -17.18
C SER A 119 51.77 -21.93 -17.14
N PRO A 120 51.88 -21.22 -16.00
CA PRO A 120 51.41 -21.55 -14.65
C PRO A 120 50.72 -20.35 -13.93
N ARG A 121 49.92 -20.67 -12.90
CA ARG A 121 49.72 -19.91 -11.64
C ARG A 121 49.57 -18.38 -11.72
N PHE A 122 48.33 -17.91 -11.69
CA PHE A 122 47.97 -16.69 -10.93
C PHE A 122 47.07 -17.08 -9.76
N LEU A 123 47.71 -17.31 -8.61
CA LEU A 123 47.07 -17.57 -7.32
C LEU A 123 46.76 -16.19 -6.70
N MET A 124 45.62 -15.59 -7.08
CA MET A 124 45.11 -14.44 -6.32
C MET A 124 44.35 -14.93 -5.10
N LYS A 125 44.88 -14.54 -3.94
CA LYS A 125 44.36 -14.77 -2.60
C LYS A 125 42.90 -14.29 -2.51
N SER A 126 42.00 -15.19 -2.13
CA SER A 126 40.67 -14.86 -1.65
C SER A 126 40.79 -13.87 -0.50
N HIS A 127 40.38 -12.62 -0.72
CA HIS A 127 40.08 -11.73 0.38
C HIS A 127 38.74 -12.17 0.94
N ASP A 128 38.75 -12.59 2.20
CA ASP A 128 37.56 -12.85 2.98
C ASP A 128 36.68 -11.60 2.94
N VAL A 129 35.55 -11.70 2.22
CA VAL A 129 34.50 -10.69 2.23
C VAL A 129 33.88 -10.76 3.62
N TYR A 130 34.23 -9.79 4.46
CA TYR A 130 33.59 -9.55 5.75
C TYR A 130 32.12 -9.16 5.49
N ALA A 131 31.25 -10.17 5.42
CA ALA A 131 29.82 -9.95 5.45
C ALA A 131 29.46 -9.47 6.87
N PRO A 132 28.86 -8.27 7.04
CA PRO A 132 28.40 -7.86 8.36
C PRO A 132 27.40 -8.91 8.90
N PRO A 133 27.39 -9.16 10.22
CA PRO A 133 26.49 -10.15 10.80
C PRO A 133 25.05 -9.71 10.54
N VAL A 134 24.38 -10.39 9.62
CA VAL A 134 22.93 -10.27 9.42
C VAL A 134 22.32 -10.80 10.70
N SER A 135 21.66 -9.92 11.46
CA SER A 135 20.91 -10.33 12.65
C SER A 135 19.96 -11.48 12.28
N PRO A 136 19.83 -12.51 13.13
CA PRO A 136 18.99 -13.67 12.81
C PRO A 136 17.58 -13.18 12.53
N VAL A 137 17.18 -13.24 11.26
CA VAL A 137 15.84 -12.94 10.80
C VAL A 137 14.95 -13.99 11.47
N HIS A 138 14.12 -13.59 12.45
CA HIS A 138 13.15 -14.50 13.06
C HIS A 138 12.23 -15.04 11.96
N ILE A 139 12.48 -16.28 11.54
CA ILE A 139 11.79 -16.99 10.45
C ILE A 139 10.29 -17.16 10.78
N ASP A 140 9.95 -17.15 12.08
CA ASP A 140 8.62 -17.42 12.62
C ASP A 140 7.81 -16.16 12.96
N ALA A 141 8.27 -14.97 12.55
CA ALA A 141 7.47 -13.76 12.72
C ALA A 141 6.29 -13.77 11.73
N PRO A 142 5.04 -13.47 12.17
CA PRO A 142 3.91 -13.36 11.27
C PRO A 142 4.21 -12.29 10.21
N CYS A 143 4.08 -12.66 8.94
CA CYS A 143 4.32 -11.77 7.82
C CYS A 143 3.06 -11.66 6.96
N VAL A 144 3.01 -10.63 6.13
CA VAL A 144 1.89 -10.43 5.20
C VAL A 144 2.45 -10.61 3.80
N GLN A 145 1.91 -11.59 3.07
CA GLN A 145 2.15 -11.69 1.64
C GLN A 145 1.26 -10.66 0.94
N VAL A 146 1.86 -9.85 0.09
CA VAL A 146 1.16 -8.82 -0.68
C VAL A 146 1.12 -9.26 -2.13
N THR A 147 0.01 -9.02 -2.81
CA THR A 147 -0.04 -9.08 -4.27
C THR A 147 -0.77 -7.84 -4.74
N TYR A 148 -0.12 -7.10 -5.63
CA TYR A 148 -0.68 -5.91 -6.26
C TYR A 148 -0.93 -6.19 -7.74
N VAL A 149 -2.14 -5.90 -8.19
CA VAL A 149 -2.54 -6.04 -9.60
C VAL A 149 -3.04 -4.68 -10.06
N VAL A 150 -2.60 -4.22 -11.22
CA VAL A 150 -3.08 -2.97 -11.79
C VAL A 150 -3.16 -3.05 -13.32
N GLN A 151 -4.27 -2.56 -13.86
CA GLN A 151 -4.49 -2.34 -15.28
C GLN A 151 -5.18 -0.98 -15.46
N ILE A 152 -4.46 -0.02 -16.04
CA ILE A 152 -4.91 1.36 -16.24
C ILE A 152 -4.77 1.72 -17.72
N ASP A 153 -5.81 2.27 -18.32
CA ASP A 153 -5.73 3.05 -19.55
C ASP A 153 -5.72 4.55 -19.21
N LEU A 154 -4.59 5.20 -19.54
CA LEU A 154 -4.40 6.61 -19.24
C LEU A 154 -5.19 7.56 -20.15
N ARG A 155 -5.72 7.04 -21.26
CA ARG A 155 -6.40 7.74 -22.34
C ARG A 155 -5.60 8.91 -22.95
N GLY A 156 -6.04 9.31 -24.14
CA GLY A 156 -5.41 10.37 -24.93
C GLY A 156 -4.04 9.98 -25.49
N SER A 157 -3.31 10.96 -26.03
CA SER A 157 -1.99 10.73 -26.62
C SER A 157 -0.92 10.64 -25.54
N VAL A 158 -0.49 9.42 -25.23
CA VAL A 158 0.55 9.14 -24.23
C VAL A 158 1.78 8.55 -24.92
N PRO A 159 2.98 9.14 -24.75
CA PRO A 159 4.22 8.56 -25.27
C PRO A 159 4.49 7.17 -24.67
N GLN A 160 4.91 6.21 -25.50
CA GLN A 160 5.20 4.84 -25.05
C GLN A 160 6.27 4.78 -23.95
N THR A 161 7.22 5.70 -23.95
CA THR A 161 8.25 5.83 -22.90
C THR A 161 7.64 6.08 -21.53
N LEU A 162 6.58 6.89 -21.46
CA LEU A 162 5.87 7.14 -20.21
C LEU A 162 5.10 5.90 -19.75
N ILE A 163 4.42 5.19 -20.67
CA ILE A 163 3.73 3.92 -20.37
C ILE A 163 4.70 2.92 -19.74
N ASN A 164 5.87 2.73 -20.36
CA ASN A 164 6.90 1.82 -19.86
C ASN A 164 7.44 2.25 -18.48
N THR A 165 7.59 3.56 -18.26
CA THR A 165 8.04 4.11 -16.98
C THR A 165 7.00 3.86 -15.88
N LEU A 166 5.71 4.05 -16.19
CA LEU A 166 4.62 3.80 -15.26
C LEU A 166 4.49 2.31 -14.92
N ALA A 167 4.66 1.42 -15.91
CA ALA A 167 4.67 -0.03 -15.70
C ALA A 167 5.75 -0.46 -14.69
N MET A 168 6.92 0.19 -14.73
CA MET A 168 8.02 -0.05 -13.77
C MET A 168 7.76 0.55 -12.38
N GLN A 169 7.12 1.73 -12.33
CA GLN A 169 6.92 2.47 -11.08
C GLN A 169 5.71 2.02 -10.28
N LEU A 170 4.61 1.64 -10.93
CA LEU A 170 3.36 1.28 -10.24
C LEU A 170 3.54 0.16 -9.20
N PRO A 171 4.26 -0.94 -9.50
CA PRO A 171 4.60 -1.97 -8.50
C PRO A 171 5.34 -1.47 -7.26
N GLN A 172 6.12 -0.40 -7.37
CA GLN A 172 6.93 0.12 -6.25
C GLN A 172 6.07 0.73 -5.14
N CYS A 173 4.77 0.89 -5.36
CA CYS A 173 3.84 1.28 -4.30
C CYS A 173 3.88 0.29 -3.12
N ILE A 174 4.13 -1.00 -3.34
CA ILE A 174 4.27 -2.00 -2.26
C ILE A 174 5.41 -1.61 -1.31
N ALA A 175 6.59 -1.30 -1.86
CA ALA A 175 7.74 -0.87 -1.08
C ALA A 175 7.48 0.45 -0.34
N THR A 176 6.75 1.36 -0.98
CA THR A 176 6.35 2.65 -0.38
C THR A 176 5.42 2.43 0.81
N VAL A 177 4.41 1.58 0.69
CA VAL A 177 3.46 1.23 1.76
C VAL A 177 4.19 0.52 2.90
N SER A 178 5.05 -0.45 2.59
CA SER A 178 5.86 -1.16 3.58
C SER A 178 6.78 -0.22 4.37
N SER A 179 7.45 0.70 3.68
CA SER A 179 8.31 1.73 4.28
C SER A 179 7.51 2.70 5.15
N TYR A 180 6.33 3.11 4.68
CA TYR A 180 5.42 3.96 5.43
C TYR A 180 4.96 3.29 6.72
N ALA A 181 4.47 2.04 6.63
CA ALA A 181 4.01 1.27 7.78
C ALA A 181 5.14 1.02 8.80
N SER A 182 6.35 0.74 8.33
CA SER A 182 7.53 0.57 9.20
C SER A 182 7.91 1.86 9.92
N LYS A 183 7.77 3.01 9.25
CA LYS A 183 8.12 4.32 9.80
C LYS A 183 7.06 4.88 10.73
N PHE A 184 5.79 4.80 10.36
CA PHE A 184 4.70 5.48 11.07
C PHE A 184 3.75 4.52 11.78
N GLY A 185 3.79 3.22 11.49
CA GLY A 185 2.73 2.29 11.88
C GLY A 185 1.48 2.46 11.01
N PHE A 186 0.37 1.90 11.46
CA PHE A 186 -0.91 2.03 10.74
C PHE A 186 -1.63 3.35 11.09
N PRO A 187 -2.28 4.00 10.12
CA PRO A 187 -3.09 5.20 10.36
C PRO A 187 -4.34 4.85 11.17
N PRO A 188 -5.00 5.84 11.79
CA PRO A 188 -6.29 5.61 12.42
C PRO A 188 -7.32 5.09 11.41
N TYR A 189 -8.10 4.09 11.82
CA TYR A 189 -9.21 3.57 11.04
C TYR A 189 -10.35 3.13 11.95
N PHE A 190 -11.56 3.19 11.42
CA PHE A 190 -12.75 2.65 12.04
C PHE A 190 -12.84 1.14 11.78
N GLU A 191 -13.04 0.32 12.83
CA GLU A 191 -13.13 -1.13 12.64
C GLU A 191 -14.44 -1.52 11.95
N ARG A 192 -14.33 -2.26 10.84
CA ARG A 192 -15.47 -2.51 9.94
C ARG A 192 -16.53 -3.45 10.51
N HIS A 193 -16.22 -4.27 11.53
CA HIS A 193 -17.21 -5.15 12.16
C HIS A 193 -18.34 -4.36 12.83
N ASN A 194 -18.06 -3.14 13.29
CA ASN A 194 -19.05 -2.20 13.83
C ASN A 194 -20.21 -1.93 12.84
N ILE A 195 -19.96 -1.99 11.53
CA ILE A 195 -20.99 -1.71 10.51
C ILE A 195 -22.00 -2.86 10.44
N LYS A 196 -21.52 -4.11 10.53
CA LYS A 196 -22.38 -5.29 10.63
C LYS A 196 -23.29 -5.25 11.88
N GLN A 197 -22.95 -4.43 12.87
CA GLN A 197 -23.71 -4.29 14.11
C GLN A 197 -24.79 -3.20 14.05
N GLY A 198 -24.80 -2.36 13.00
CA GLY A 198 -25.78 -1.28 12.80
C GLY A 198 -25.18 0.12 12.92
N ILE A 199 -24.01 0.36 12.32
CA ILE A 199 -23.38 1.69 12.27
C ILE A 199 -23.16 2.11 10.83
N THR A 200 -23.71 3.26 10.46
CA THR A 200 -23.51 3.90 9.16
C THR A 200 -22.42 4.96 9.25
N VAL A 201 -21.34 4.80 8.49
CA VAL A 201 -20.25 5.80 8.40
C VAL A 201 -20.64 6.88 7.39
N LEU A 202 -20.63 8.14 7.82
CA LEU A 202 -20.94 9.29 6.98
C LEU A 202 -19.67 9.92 6.39
N THR A 203 -18.59 9.94 7.15
CA THR A 203 -17.31 10.52 6.73
C THR A 203 -16.18 9.83 7.48
N GLU A 204 -15.12 9.46 6.77
CA GLU A 204 -13.89 8.94 7.36
C GLU A 204 -12.70 9.50 6.59
N GLU A 205 -11.95 10.39 7.23
CA GLU A 205 -10.83 11.09 6.60
C GLU A 205 -9.61 11.10 7.51
N PHE A 206 -8.44 10.89 6.91
CA PHE A 206 -7.16 11.00 7.59
C PHE A 206 -6.18 11.86 6.77
N GLU A 207 -5.78 12.98 7.36
CA GLU A 207 -4.73 13.84 6.79
C GLU A 207 -3.41 13.60 7.53
N HIS A 208 -2.48 12.90 6.89
CA HIS A 208 -1.21 12.51 7.51
C HIS A 208 -0.32 13.71 7.88
N LYS A 209 -0.28 14.76 7.04
CA LYS A 209 0.57 15.93 7.28
C LYS A 209 0.14 16.63 8.57
N LEU A 210 -1.16 16.87 8.70
CA LEU A 210 -1.76 17.44 9.91
C LEU A 210 -1.80 16.43 11.07
N GLY A 211 -1.73 15.13 10.77
CA GLY A 211 -1.96 14.06 11.74
C GLY A 211 -3.33 14.20 12.36
N THR A 212 -4.35 14.43 11.55
CA THR A 212 -5.74 14.60 11.99
C THR A 212 -6.60 13.53 11.33
N TYR A 213 -7.30 12.76 12.16
CA TYR A 213 -8.34 11.83 11.76
C TYR A 213 -9.68 12.42 12.15
N ASN A 214 -10.65 12.35 11.23
CA ASN A 214 -12.01 12.79 11.43
C ASN A 214 -12.96 11.68 10.97
N LEU A 215 -13.75 11.18 11.91
CA LEU A 215 -14.77 10.18 11.67
C LEU A 215 -16.12 10.75 12.09
N ILE A 216 -17.10 10.65 11.20
CA ILE A 216 -18.50 10.95 11.47
C ILE A 216 -19.30 9.70 11.15
N TYR A 217 -20.04 9.19 12.13
CA TYR A 217 -20.89 8.02 11.97
C TYR A 217 -22.25 8.22 12.64
N LYS A 218 -23.21 7.41 12.24
CA LYS A 218 -24.57 7.35 12.78
C LYS A 218 -24.85 5.93 13.25
N VAL A 219 -25.50 5.82 14.40
CA VAL A 219 -25.97 4.54 14.93
C VAL A 219 -27.37 4.27 14.39
N ASP A 220 -27.55 3.11 13.76
CA ASP A 220 -28.84 2.65 13.26
C ASP A 220 -29.65 2.01 14.40
N CYS A 221 -30.97 2.01 14.27
CA CYS A 221 -31.86 1.48 15.29
C CYS A 221 -31.64 -0.04 15.48
N GLY A 222 -31.57 -0.50 16.73
CA GLY A 222 -31.45 -1.94 17.05
C GLY A 222 -30.02 -2.47 17.10
N LEU A 223 -29.06 -1.60 17.43
CA LEU A 223 -27.65 -1.96 17.60
C LEU A 223 -27.47 -3.08 18.63
N LYS A 224 -26.95 -4.24 18.20
CA LYS A 224 -26.78 -5.42 19.09
C LYS A 224 -25.69 -5.21 20.15
N GLU A 225 -24.64 -4.48 19.79
CA GLU A 225 -23.52 -4.14 20.67
C GLU A 225 -23.28 -2.63 20.62
N PRO A 226 -23.42 -1.90 21.73
CA PRO A 226 -23.32 -0.44 21.74
C PRO A 226 -21.88 0.06 21.76
N VAL A 227 -20.94 -0.61 21.11
CA VAL A 227 -19.52 -0.24 21.19
C VAL A 227 -18.94 -0.01 19.80
N THR A 228 -18.61 1.25 19.51
CA THR A 228 -17.79 1.58 18.34
C THR A 228 -16.31 1.44 18.68
N GLN A 229 -15.55 0.80 17.79
CA GLN A 229 -14.11 0.64 17.91
C GLN A 229 -13.37 1.44 16.82
N VAL A 230 -12.49 2.34 17.23
CA VAL A 230 -11.57 3.07 16.35
C VAL A 230 -10.15 2.75 16.78
N ARG A 231 -9.32 2.31 15.83
CA ARG A 231 -7.97 1.82 16.14
C ARG A 231 -6.92 2.68 15.49
N PHE A 232 -5.82 2.96 16.20
CA PHE A 232 -4.70 3.73 15.67
C PHE A 232 -3.37 3.32 16.30
N CYS A 233 -2.26 3.55 15.60
CA CYS A 233 -0.94 3.18 16.10
C CYS A 233 -0.31 4.32 16.93
N LYS A 234 0.31 3.99 18.07
CA LYS A 234 1.06 4.96 18.90
C LYS A 234 2.18 5.65 18.11
N THR A 235 2.86 4.91 17.23
CA THR A 235 3.95 5.44 16.41
C THR A 235 3.47 6.44 15.35
N MET A 236 2.17 6.46 15.02
CA MET A 236 1.59 7.45 14.11
C MET A 236 1.55 8.84 14.77
N PHE A 237 1.47 8.85 16.11
CA PHE A 237 1.40 10.05 16.95
C PHE A 237 2.56 10.08 17.95
N ARG A 238 3.81 10.03 17.46
CA ARG A 238 5.02 9.98 18.30
C ARG A 238 5.12 11.10 19.34
N GLU A 239 4.55 12.26 19.05
CA GLU A 239 4.57 13.43 19.94
C GLU A 239 3.38 13.46 20.93
N GLY A 240 2.56 12.41 20.93
CA GLY A 240 1.30 12.32 21.63
C GLY A 240 0.11 12.66 20.74
N TYR A 241 -1.07 12.30 21.24
CA TYR A 241 -2.35 12.47 20.56
C TYR A 241 -3.38 13.08 21.53
N GLU A 242 -4.40 13.68 20.95
CA GLU A 242 -5.59 14.19 21.61
C GLU A 242 -6.81 13.58 20.92
N VAL A 243 -7.76 13.12 21.73
CA VAL A 243 -8.98 12.46 21.26
C VAL A 243 -10.16 13.30 21.71
N GLU A 244 -10.98 13.73 20.76
CA GLU A 244 -12.24 14.41 21.00
C GLU A 244 -13.37 13.53 20.48
N VAL A 245 -14.26 13.08 21.38
CA VAL A 245 -15.50 12.39 21.00
C VAL A 245 -16.67 13.28 21.38
N LYS A 246 -17.42 13.74 20.39
CA LYS A 246 -18.62 14.55 20.62
C LYS A 246 -19.82 13.64 20.86
N ARG A 247 -20.69 14.01 21.81
CA ARG A 247 -21.97 13.35 22.17
C ARG A 247 -21.87 12.01 22.89
N ALA A 248 -20.77 11.26 22.78
CA ALA A 248 -20.59 10.07 23.60
C ALA A 248 -20.39 10.47 25.07
N LYS A 249 -21.18 9.88 25.97
CA LYS A 249 -21.06 10.09 27.42
C LYS A 249 -19.85 9.38 28.01
N GLU A 250 -19.50 8.24 27.43
CA GLU A 250 -18.47 7.35 27.93
C GLU A 250 -17.66 6.78 26.77
N TRP A 251 -16.34 6.86 26.90
CA TRP A 251 -15.40 6.21 26.01
C TRP A 251 -14.12 5.88 26.79
N LYS A 252 -13.40 4.84 26.35
CA LYS A 252 -12.15 4.40 26.96
C LYS A 252 -11.14 4.02 25.89
N MET A 253 -9.87 4.13 26.24
CA MET A 253 -8.77 3.66 25.39
C MET A 253 -8.19 2.39 26.00
N VAL A 254 -7.98 1.39 25.16
CA VAL A 254 -7.37 0.12 25.52
C VAL A 254 -6.13 -0.05 24.65
N GLU A 255 -5.02 -0.44 25.26
CA GLU A 255 -3.83 -0.78 24.49
C GLU A 255 -3.96 -2.19 23.91
N ASP A 256 -3.52 -2.35 22.67
CA ASP A 256 -3.56 -3.66 22.02
C ASP A 256 -2.53 -4.61 22.66
N VAL A 257 -2.73 -5.90 22.44
CA VAL A 257 -1.86 -6.97 22.96
C VAL A 257 -0.39 -6.79 22.54
N ASP A 258 -0.16 -6.20 21.37
CA ASP A 258 1.19 -5.93 20.86
C ASP A 258 1.84 -4.67 21.43
N GLY A 259 1.09 -3.88 22.23
CA GLY A 259 1.50 -2.61 22.83
C GLY A 259 1.71 -1.47 21.82
N LYS A 260 1.53 -1.73 20.52
CA LYS A 260 1.79 -0.77 19.43
C LYS A 260 0.54 -0.01 19.04
N GLY A 261 -0.61 -0.67 19.04
CA GLY A 261 -1.89 -0.04 18.75
C GLY A 261 -2.66 0.37 19.99
N ILE A 262 -3.59 1.30 19.78
CA ILE A 262 -4.58 1.75 20.76
C ILE A 262 -5.94 1.58 20.10
N THR A 263 -6.86 0.98 20.85
CA THR A 263 -8.26 0.84 20.50
C THR A 263 -9.09 1.78 21.35
N LEU A 264 -9.75 2.73 20.70
CA LEU A 264 -10.74 3.64 21.28
C LEU A 264 -12.11 2.96 21.24
N LEU A 265 -12.65 2.65 22.41
CA LEU A 265 -13.96 2.05 22.60
C LEU A 265 -14.96 3.14 23.02
N ILE A 266 -15.98 3.36 22.20
CA ILE A 266 -16.99 4.41 22.41
C ILE A 266 -18.32 3.75 22.71
N ASN A 267 -18.93 4.09 23.85
CA ASN A 267 -20.25 3.60 24.21
C ASN A 267 -21.33 4.42 23.48
N ASN A 268 -22.09 3.73 22.64
CA ASN A 268 -23.11 4.28 21.75
C ASN A 268 -24.51 4.35 22.38
N SER A 269 -24.65 3.98 23.65
CA SER A 269 -25.95 3.95 24.34
C SER A 269 -26.65 5.30 24.27
N GLY A 270 -27.83 5.33 23.63
CA GLY A 270 -28.64 6.54 23.47
C GLY A 270 -28.18 7.51 22.37
N MET A 271 -27.34 7.07 21.43
CA MET A 271 -26.90 7.88 20.28
C MET A 271 -27.63 7.54 18.97
N GLU A 272 -28.70 6.75 19.04
CA GLU A 272 -29.45 6.28 17.88
C GLU A 272 -29.93 7.45 17.01
N GLY A 273 -29.74 7.34 15.70
CA GLY A 273 -30.22 8.32 14.73
C GLY A 273 -29.42 9.61 14.64
N VAL A 274 -28.51 9.89 15.59
CA VAL A 274 -27.79 11.17 15.66
C VAL A 274 -26.32 10.99 15.23
N PRO A 275 -25.79 11.84 14.33
CA PRO A 275 -24.38 11.80 13.96
C PRO A 275 -23.45 12.10 15.14
N THR A 276 -22.47 11.22 15.33
CA THR A 276 -21.39 11.31 16.32
C THR A 276 -20.08 11.58 15.60
N GLN A 277 -19.30 12.52 16.13
CA GLN A 277 -18.00 12.90 15.58
C GLN A 277 -16.87 12.46 16.50
N VAL A 278 -15.89 11.78 15.93
CA VAL A 278 -14.63 11.39 16.58
C VAL A 278 -13.50 12.08 15.86
N ARG A 279 -12.65 12.78 16.62
CA ARG A 279 -11.47 13.43 16.10
C ARG A 279 -10.25 12.96 16.87
N ILE A 280 -9.21 12.55 16.16
CA ILE A 280 -7.90 12.23 16.73
C ILE A 280 -6.89 13.17 16.10
N SER A 281 -6.15 13.92 16.91
CA SER A 281 -5.14 14.86 16.40
C SER A 281 -3.81 14.74 17.15
N LYS A 282 -2.71 15.09 16.48
CA LYS A 282 -1.41 15.24 17.14
C LYS A 282 -1.51 16.28 18.27
N LYS A 283 -0.94 15.95 19.44
CA LYS A 283 -0.88 16.88 20.56
C LYS A 283 -0.01 18.08 20.19
N LYS A 284 -0.53 19.29 20.35
CA LYS A 284 0.28 20.51 20.14
C LYS A 284 1.36 20.58 21.20
N LYS A 285 2.64 20.61 20.81
CA LYS A 285 3.74 20.90 21.74
C LYS A 285 3.53 22.31 22.32
N ILE A 286 3.43 22.42 23.64
CA ILE A 286 3.66 23.68 24.35
C ILE A 286 5.17 23.93 24.26
N VAL A 287 5.59 24.72 23.28
CA VAL A 287 7.01 25.05 23.10
C VAL A 287 7.39 26.15 24.11
N LYS A 288 7.94 25.77 25.27
CA LYS A 288 8.91 26.65 25.95
C LYS A 288 10.17 26.64 25.09
N ARG A 289 10.36 27.71 24.31
CA ARG A 289 11.50 27.86 23.39
C ARG A 289 12.82 27.73 24.18
N ARG A 290 13.55 26.64 23.92
CA ARG A 290 15.00 26.60 24.12
C ARG A 290 15.61 26.30 22.76
N VAL A 291 16.26 27.31 22.20
CA VAL A 291 16.95 27.23 20.91
C VAL A 291 18.20 26.38 21.11
N VAL A 292 18.23 25.21 20.50
CA VAL A 292 19.46 24.45 20.29
C VAL A 292 19.45 23.98 18.83
N ALA A 293 20.37 24.51 18.06
CA ALA A 293 20.59 24.12 16.67
C ALA A 293 21.15 22.69 16.63
N GLN A 294 20.61 21.84 15.76
CA GLN A 294 21.23 20.56 15.43
C GLN A 294 21.24 20.32 13.93
N GLN A 295 22.43 19.91 13.47
CA GLN A 295 22.81 19.60 12.10
C GLN A 295 22.23 18.26 11.61
N LYS A 296 22.03 18.20 10.30
CA LYS A 296 21.54 17.07 9.52
C LYS A 296 22.69 16.13 9.14
N PRO A 297 22.63 14.81 9.39
CA PRO A 297 23.48 13.86 8.69
C PRO A 297 22.76 13.32 7.45
N ALA A 298 23.53 13.18 6.37
CA ALA A 298 23.18 12.46 5.17
C ALA A 298 23.91 11.10 5.16
N THR A 299 23.28 10.05 4.66
CA THR A 299 23.96 8.93 3.96
C THR A 299 22.91 8.04 3.26
N PRO A 300 23.30 7.36 2.17
CA PRO A 300 22.40 6.66 1.25
C PRO A 300 22.19 5.20 1.67
N ILE A 301 21.09 4.59 1.21
CA ILE A 301 20.88 3.15 1.30
C ILE A 301 20.64 2.64 -0.13
N GLU A 302 21.51 1.75 -0.58
CA GLU A 302 21.38 0.98 -1.81
C GLU A 302 20.15 0.07 -1.73
N ALA A 303 19.25 0.20 -2.71
CA ALA A 303 18.19 -0.76 -2.94
C ALA A 303 18.73 -1.88 -3.84
N LEU A 304 18.81 -3.10 -3.32
CA LEU A 304 19.00 -4.30 -4.11
C LEU A 304 17.77 -4.51 -4.99
N LEU A 305 17.90 -4.13 -6.27
CA LEU A 305 17.04 -4.55 -7.36
C LEU A 305 17.17 -6.06 -7.52
N VAL A 306 16.08 -6.78 -7.31
CA VAL A 306 15.95 -8.17 -7.78
C VAL A 306 15.36 -8.11 -9.19
N ASP A 307 16.03 -8.74 -10.13
CA ASP A 307 15.64 -8.82 -11.54
C ASP A 307 14.25 -9.44 -11.69
N TRP A 308 13.35 -8.71 -12.37
CA TRP A 308 12.02 -9.19 -12.75
C TRP A 308 12.00 -9.59 -14.23
N PRO A 309 11.77 -10.86 -14.58
CA PRO A 309 11.58 -11.26 -15.96
C PRO A 309 10.09 -11.47 -16.22
N MET A 310 9.38 -10.48 -16.75
CA MET A 310 8.34 -10.69 -17.77
C MET A 310 8.15 -9.38 -18.56
N PRO A 311 8.18 -9.42 -19.90
CA PRO A 311 7.92 -8.24 -20.71
C PRO A 311 6.44 -7.84 -20.59
N PRO A 312 6.10 -6.53 -20.57
CA PRO A 312 4.72 -6.09 -20.67
C PRO A 312 4.10 -6.63 -21.97
N ALA A 313 2.88 -7.16 -21.86
CA ALA A 313 2.07 -7.47 -23.03
C ALA A 313 1.86 -6.17 -23.81
N ARG A 314 2.13 -6.23 -25.13
CA ARG A 314 2.11 -5.07 -26.02
C ARG A 314 0.69 -4.73 -26.43
N ASP A 315 0.18 -3.59 -25.98
CA ASP A 315 -0.90 -2.86 -26.63
C ASP A 315 -0.58 -1.35 -26.71
N ASN A 316 -0.60 -0.83 -27.94
CA ASN A 316 -0.17 0.55 -28.27
C ASN A 316 -1.19 1.64 -27.88
N ASN A 317 -2.04 1.41 -26.87
CA ASN A 317 -3.23 2.22 -26.63
C ASN A 317 -3.25 3.00 -25.31
N GLY A 318 -2.10 3.17 -24.62
CA GLY A 318 -2.09 3.89 -23.33
C GLY A 318 -2.40 3.01 -22.12
N VAL A 319 -2.51 1.70 -22.33
CA VAL A 319 -2.76 0.69 -21.29
C VAL A 319 -1.46 0.32 -20.59
N VAL A 320 -1.50 0.28 -19.27
CA VAL A 320 -0.41 -0.15 -18.39
C VAL A 320 -0.93 -1.31 -17.56
N THR A 321 -0.29 -2.48 -17.71
CA THR A 321 -0.57 -3.67 -16.88
C THR A 321 0.65 -4.01 -16.04
N ALA A 322 0.47 -4.18 -14.74
CA ALA A 322 1.53 -4.64 -13.85
C ALA A 322 0.98 -5.55 -12.74
N ILE A 323 1.76 -6.57 -12.39
CA ILE A 323 1.50 -7.48 -11.28
C ILE A 323 2.77 -7.57 -10.45
N ALA A 324 2.66 -7.45 -9.13
CA ALA A 324 3.77 -7.59 -8.20
C ALA A 324 3.39 -8.39 -6.95
N GLN A 325 4.37 -9.09 -6.39
CA GLN A 325 4.23 -9.94 -5.20
C GLN A 325 5.36 -9.64 -4.20
#